data_AF-A0A930L159-F1
#
_entry.id   AF-A0A930L159-F1
#
_cell.length_a   1.000
_cell.length_b   1.000
_cell.length_c   1.000
_cell.angle_alpha   90.00
_cell.angle_beta   90.00
_cell.angle_gamma   90.00
#
_symmetry.space_group_name_H-M   'P 1'
#
loop_
_entity.id
_entity.type
_entity.pdbx_description
1 polymer ?
#
loop_
_entity_poly.entity_id
_entity_poly.type
_entity_poly.pdbx_seq_one_letter_code
_entity_poly.pdbx_strand_id
1 'polypeptide(L)'
;MTQELFYPSNTVSEDIQQLLPKNIGLAFKMVWDAPADSPEALKQAIEKIARTRKGARGPKEEKDSDRDVVRGTLRLQWLSIARTLVHKNSAAFHNVYQVQALICLIEAGKSTGSERLVHLRTAITDLTLWWSDTITQQAAA
;
A
#
# COMPACT_ATOMS: atom_id res chain seq x y z
N MET A 1 -31.00 -0.71 9.30
CA MET A 1 -29.99 -0.60 8.23
C MET A 1 -28.86 -1.56 8.57
N THR A 2 -28.84 -2.71 7.91
CA THR A 2 -27.81 -3.73 8.05
C THR A 2 -26.58 -3.25 7.29
N GLN A 3 -25.47 -3.04 7.99
CA GLN A 3 -24.16 -2.89 7.34
C GLN A 3 -23.90 -4.22 6.63
N GLU A 4 -24.00 -4.22 5.30
CA GLU A 4 -23.60 -5.37 4.50
C GLU A 4 -22.15 -5.71 4.82
N LEU A 5 -21.90 -6.98 5.13
CA LEU A 5 -20.55 -7.50 5.21
C LEU A 5 -19.90 -7.28 3.84
N PHE A 6 -18.94 -6.36 3.82
CA PHE A 6 -18.06 -6.09 2.70
C PHE A 6 -17.51 -7.40 2.13
N TYR A 7 -17.78 -7.72 0.87
CA TYR A 7 -17.18 -8.84 0.15
C TYR A 7 -16.39 -8.27 -1.03
N PRO A 8 -15.04 -8.33 -1.05
CA PRO A 8 -14.29 -7.91 -2.20
C PRO A 8 -14.30 -9.07 -3.22
N SER A 9 -15.32 -9.10 -4.07
CA SER A 9 -15.27 -9.86 -5.33
C SER A 9 -14.31 -9.20 -6.34
N ASN A 10 -14.02 -7.91 -6.14
CA ASN A 10 -13.14 -7.09 -6.97
C ASN A 10 -12.09 -6.36 -6.11
N THR A 11 -10.93 -6.05 -6.71
CA THR A 11 -9.88 -5.26 -6.06
C THR A 11 -10.16 -3.79 -6.30
N VAL A 12 -10.69 -3.09 -5.30
CA VAL A 12 -11.00 -1.65 -5.39
C VAL A 12 -10.01 -0.87 -4.54
N SER A 13 -9.32 0.11 -5.13
CA SER A 13 -8.22 0.80 -4.45
C SER A 13 -8.70 1.62 -3.26
N GLU A 14 -9.91 2.20 -3.35
CA GLU A 14 -10.56 2.97 -2.29
C GLU A 14 -10.84 2.13 -1.05
N ASP A 15 -11.30 0.89 -1.23
CA ASP A 15 -11.63 0.01 -0.12
C ASP A 15 -10.36 -0.42 0.63
N ILE A 16 -9.31 -0.76 -0.13
CA ILE A 16 -8.01 -1.10 0.46
C ILE A 16 -7.42 0.12 1.17
N GLN A 17 -7.52 1.31 0.56
CA GLN A 17 -7.07 2.56 1.18
C GLN A 17 -7.73 2.80 2.55
N GLN A 18 -9.05 2.57 2.67
CA GLN A 18 -9.80 2.79 3.91
C GLN A 18 -9.41 1.80 5.02
N LEU A 19 -8.94 0.60 4.64
CA LEU A 19 -8.44 -0.40 5.59
C LEU A 19 -7.02 -0.10 6.09
N LEU A 20 -6.27 0.77 5.42
CA LEU A 20 -4.89 1.10 5.77
C LEU A 20 -4.83 2.30 6.72
N PRO A 21 -3.76 2.41 7.55
CA PRO A 21 -3.52 3.62 8.32
C PRO A 21 -3.45 4.82 7.38
N LYS A 22 -4.09 5.94 7.72
CA LYS A 22 -4.33 7.10 6.84
C LYS A 22 -3.16 7.45 5.91
N ASN A 23 -1.94 7.57 6.45
CA ASN A 23 -0.77 7.93 5.66
C ASN A 23 -0.31 6.83 4.68
N ILE A 24 -0.42 5.56 5.09
CA ILE A 24 -0.12 4.40 4.25
C ILE A 24 -1.21 4.23 3.18
N GLY A 25 -2.49 4.39 3.54
CA GLY A 25 -3.60 4.32 2.58
C GLY A 25 -3.51 5.37 1.49
N LEU A 26 -3.15 6.62 1.83
CA LEU A 26 -2.91 7.66 0.83
C LEU A 26 -1.74 7.32 -0.10
N ALA A 27 -0.65 6.77 0.45
CA ALA A 27 0.48 6.34 -0.36
C ALA A 27 0.12 5.14 -1.27
N PHE A 28 -0.65 4.19 -0.76
CA PHE A 28 -1.17 3.05 -1.52
C PHE A 28 -1.98 3.51 -2.73
N LYS A 29 -2.94 4.43 -2.53
CA LYS A 29 -3.72 4.97 -3.62
C LYS A 29 -2.88 5.70 -4.66
N MET A 30 -1.90 6.50 -4.23
CA MET A 30 -0.98 7.16 -5.16
C MET A 30 -0.18 6.17 -6.03
N VAL A 31 0.24 5.03 -5.47
CA VAL A 31 0.93 3.98 -6.24
C VAL A 31 -0.03 3.22 -7.16
N TRP A 32 -1.25 3.00 -6.70
CA TRP A 32 -2.28 2.34 -7.48
C TRP A 32 -2.64 3.16 -8.73
N ASP A 33 -2.84 4.47 -8.55
CA ASP A 33 -3.28 5.39 -9.61
C ASP A 33 -2.11 5.96 -10.43
N ALA A 34 -0.85 5.58 -10.13
CA ALA A 34 0.33 6.11 -10.80
C ALA A 34 0.36 5.71 -12.28
N PRO A 35 0.44 6.68 -13.22
CA PRO A 35 0.61 6.37 -14.64
C PRO A 35 1.92 5.60 -14.90
N ALA A 36 1.89 4.65 -15.84
CA ALA A 36 3.03 3.81 -16.21
C ALA A 36 4.28 4.61 -16.61
N ASP A 37 4.03 5.75 -17.24
CA ASP A 37 4.94 6.55 -18.03
C ASP A 37 5.15 7.95 -17.43
N SER A 38 4.87 8.12 -16.12
CA SER A 38 5.13 9.37 -15.40
C SER A 38 6.17 9.20 -14.29
N PRO A 39 7.45 9.48 -14.56
CA PRO A 39 8.49 9.51 -13.54
C PRO A 39 8.17 10.48 -12.39
N GLU A 40 7.50 11.60 -12.67
CA GLU A 40 7.09 12.59 -11.68
C GLU A 40 6.07 12.02 -10.69
N ALA A 41 5.06 11.29 -11.18
CA ALA A 41 4.07 10.65 -10.33
C ALA A 41 4.72 9.61 -9.40
N LEU A 42 5.64 8.81 -9.92
CA LEU A 42 6.40 7.83 -9.15
C LEU A 42 7.29 8.50 -8.09
N LYS A 43 7.96 9.60 -8.45
CA LYS A 43 8.76 10.39 -7.50
C LYS A 43 7.90 10.95 -6.36
N GLN A 44 6.71 11.47 -6.66
CA GLN A 44 5.78 11.95 -5.64
C GLN A 44 5.31 10.84 -4.71
N ALA A 45 5.03 9.65 -5.25
CA ALA A 45 4.66 8.47 -4.44
C ALA A 45 5.81 8.04 -3.51
N ILE A 46 7.05 8.00 -4.02
CA ILE A 46 8.26 7.70 -3.22
C ILE A 46 8.39 8.70 -2.06
N GLU A 47 8.26 9.99 -2.33
CA GLU A 47 8.34 11.03 -1.31
C GLU A 47 7.24 10.88 -0.24
N LYS A 48 6.01 10.52 -0.66
CA LYS A 48 4.89 10.28 0.25
C LYS A 48 5.18 9.11 1.20
N ILE A 49 5.72 8.01 0.68
CA ILE A 49 6.09 6.84 1.51
C ILE A 49 7.24 7.21 2.44
N ALA A 50 8.24 7.96 1.97
CA ALA A 50 9.36 8.41 2.79
C ALA A 50 8.91 9.31 3.96
N ARG A 51 7.95 10.22 3.73
CA ARG A 51 7.33 11.03 4.81
C ARG A 51 6.57 10.15 5.80
N THR A 52 5.82 9.17 5.30
CA THR A 52 5.10 8.20 6.14
C THR A 52 6.06 7.40 7.04
N ARG A 53 7.21 6.99 6.50
CA ARG A 53 8.26 6.30 7.26
C ARG A 53 8.85 7.15 8.38
N LYS A 54 9.06 8.46 8.13
CA LYS A 54 9.54 9.40 9.17
C LYS A 54 8.50 9.59 10.29
N GLY A 55 7.21 9.64 9.96
CA GLY A 55 6.12 9.76 10.93
C GLY A 55 5.79 8.47 11.70
N ALA A 56 6.15 7.30 11.17
CA ALA A 56 5.91 5.99 11.80
C ALA A 56 6.77 5.71 13.05
N ARG A 57 7.65 6.64 13.47
CA ARG A 57 8.39 6.61 14.75
C ARG A 57 7.57 7.13 15.95
N GLY A 58 6.33 7.56 15.74
CA GLY A 58 5.43 8.05 16.80
C GLY A 58 4.99 6.98 17.81
N PRO A 59 4.45 7.40 18.98
CA PRO A 59 4.32 6.56 20.18
C PRO A 59 3.45 5.31 19.97
N LYS A 60 3.77 4.25 20.73
CA LYS A 60 3.01 3.00 20.85
C LYS A 60 1.53 3.31 21.11
N GLU A 61 0.64 2.74 20.31
CA GLU A 61 -0.80 2.85 20.47
C GLU A 61 -1.24 2.34 21.86
N GLU A 62 -2.14 3.08 22.49
CA GLU A 62 -2.79 2.76 23.76
C GLU A 62 -3.62 1.47 23.64
N LYS A 63 -3.85 0.80 24.79
CA LYS A 63 -4.55 -0.48 24.87
C LYS A 63 -5.95 -0.42 24.24
N ASP A 64 -6.12 -1.17 23.15
CA ASP A 64 -7.38 -1.36 22.44
C ASP A 64 -8.44 -2.07 23.30
N SER A 65 -9.70 -1.65 23.18
CA SER A 65 -10.85 -2.35 23.78
C SER A 65 -11.19 -3.63 23.01
N ASP A 66 -11.92 -4.58 23.60
CA ASP A 66 -12.31 -5.83 22.91
C ASP A 66 -13.06 -5.60 21.58
N ARG A 67 -13.80 -4.48 21.48
CA ARG A 67 -14.48 -4.07 20.23
C ARG A 67 -13.48 -3.61 19.16
N ASP A 68 -12.40 -2.97 19.58
CA ASP A 68 -11.30 -2.56 18.71
C ASP A 68 -10.48 -3.78 18.26
N VAL A 69 -10.36 -4.81 19.12
CA VAL A 69 -9.68 -6.08 18.78
C VAL A 69 -10.42 -6.87 17.70
N VAL A 70 -11.75 -7.01 17.80
CA VAL A 70 -12.55 -7.72 16.76
C VAL A 70 -12.50 -6.96 15.44
N ARG A 71 -12.64 -5.62 15.48
CA ARG A 71 -12.53 -4.76 14.31
C ARG A 71 -11.12 -4.79 13.71
N GLY A 72 -10.08 -4.85 14.55
CA GLY A 72 -8.69 -5.02 14.16
C GLY A 72 -8.43 -6.37 13.48
N THR A 73 -8.99 -7.45 14.02
CA THR A 73 -8.84 -8.81 13.44
C THR A 73 -9.49 -8.93 12.07
N LEU A 74 -10.73 -8.43 11.93
CA LEU A 74 -11.42 -8.37 10.63
C LEU A 74 -10.65 -7.51 9.63
N ARG A 75 -10.16 -6.35 10.05
CA ARG A 75 -9.31 -5.47 9.23
C ARG A 75 -8.06 -6.21 8.71
N LEU A 76 -7.36 -6.97 9.56
CA LEU A 76 -6.19 -7.75 9.16
C LEU A 76 -6.54 -8.87 8.18
N GLN A 77 -7.70 -9.51 8.34
CA GLN A 77 -8.20 -10.50 7.37
C GLN A 77 -8.48 -9.85 6.01
N TRP A 78 -9.16 -8.69 5.99
CA TRP A 78 -9.43 -7.96 4.75
C TRP A 78 -8.16 -7.52 4.04
N LEU A 79 -7.15 -7.04 4.77
CA LEU A 79 -5.84 -6.69 4.20
C LEU A 79 -5.12 -7.93 3.65
N SER A 80 -5.29 -9.09 4.27
CA SER A 80 -4.71 -10.34 3.74
C SER A 80 -5.40 -10.79 2.45
N ILE A 81 -6.73 -10.65 2.36
CA ILE A 81 -7.50 -10.88 1.13
C ILE A 81 -7.08 -9.89 0.04
N ALA A 82 -6.96 -8.60 0.37
CA ALA A 82 -6.51 -7.56 -0.56
C ALA A 82 -5.13 -7.88 -1.15
N ARG A 83 -4.17 -8.35 -0.32
CA ARG A 83 -2.87 -8.81 -0.80
C ARG A 83 -3.01 -9.96 -1.81
N THR A 84 -3.83 -10.96 -1.51
CA THR A 84 -4.06 -12.09 -2.43
C THR A 84 -4.68 -11.63 -3.74
N LEU A 85 -5.62 -10.68 -3.68
CA LEU A 85 -6.27 -10.13 -4.87
C LEU A 85 -5.30 -9.33 -5.74
N VAL A 86 -4.46 -8.47 -5.16
CA VAL A 86 -3.39 -7.76 -5.89
C VAL A 86 -2.44 -8.75 -6.57
N HIS A 87 -2.07 -9.84 -5.89
CA HIS A 87 -1.19 -10.85 -6.46
C HIS A 87 -1.85 -11.63 -7.61
N LYS A 88 -3.12 -12.03 -7.46
CA LYS A 88 -3.87 -12.75 -8.50
C LYS A 88 -4.13 -11.90 -9.74
N ASN A 89 -4.37 -10.60 -9.56
CA ASN A 89 -4.64 -9.66 -10.64
C ASN A 89 -3.38 -8.92 -11.11
N SER A 90 -2.19 -9.49 -10.88
CA SER A 90 -0.90 -8.84 -11.20
C SER A 90 -0.79 -8.40 -12.66
N ALA A 91 -1.41 -9.13 -13.59
CA ALA A 91 -1.44 -8.80 -15.02
C ALA A 91 -2.24 -7.53 -15.37
N ALA A 92 -3.06 -7.02 -14.46
CA ALA A 92 -3.81 -5.77 -14.65
C ALA A 92 -3.01 -4.51 -14.28
N PHE A 93 -1.82 -4.68 -13.69
CA PHE A 93 -0.93 -3.59 -13.29
C PHE A 93 0.17 -3.36 -14.33
N HIS A 94 0.81 -2.20 -14.25
CA HIS A 94 1.79 -1.77 -15.24
C HIS A 94 3.04 -2.65 -15.26
N ASN A 95 3.51 -3.09 -14.09
CA ASN A 95 4.65 -3.99 -13.97
C ASN A 95 4.73 -4.67 -12.60
N VAL A 96 5.73 -5.55 -12.46
CA VAL A 96 6.02 -6.28 -11.22
C VAL A 96 6.37 -5.37 -10.04
N TYR A 97 7.03 -4.24 -10.28
CA TYR A 97 7.45 -3.31 -9.24
C TYR A 97 6.25 -2.58 -8.62
N GLN A 98 5.24 -2.20 -9.42
CA GLN A 98 3.98 -1.65 -8.92
C GLN A 98 3.28 -2.66 -8.00
N VAL A 99 3.18 -3.92 -8.43
CA VAL A 99 2.55 -5.01 -7.65
C VAL A 99 3.28 -5.21 -6.32
N GLN A 100 4.61 -5.28 -6.33
CA GLN A 100 5.42 -5.47 -5.13
C GLN A 100 5.30 -4.28 -4.17
N ALA A 101 5.32 -3.04 -4.68
CA ALA A 101 5.12 -1.85 -3.87
C ALA A 101 3.75 -1.83 -3.18
N LEU A 102 2.67 -2.18 -3.90
CA LEU A 102 1.32 -2.27 -3.34
C LEU A 102 1.23 -3.34 -2.25
N ILE A 103 1.81 -4.53 -2.48
CA ILE A 103 1.85 -5.61 -1.47
C ILE A 103 2.62 -5.15 -0.22
N CYS A 104 3.76 -4.50 -0.40
CA CYS A 104 4.54 -3.98 0.73
C CYS A 104 3.78 -2.91 1.52
N LEU A 105 3.01 -2.04 0.85
CA LEU A 105 2.17 -1.05 1.54
C LEU A 105 1.02 -1.70 2.32
N ILE A 106 0.45 -2.79 1.81
CA ILE A 106 -0.54 -3.59 2.55
C ILE A 106 0.09 -4.20 3.82
N GLU A 107 1.26 -4.83 3.70
CA GLU A 107 1.97 -5.40 4.85
C GLU A 107 2.41 -4.31 5.86
N ALA A 108 2.87 -3.16 5.39
CA ALA A 108 3.15 -2.01 6.27
C ALA A 108 1.93 -1.55 7.07
N GLY A 109 0.73 -1.65 6.49
CA GLY A 109 -0.53 -1.34 7.16
C GLY A 109 -0.99 -2.37 8.18
N LYS A 110 -0.53 -3.63 8.04
CA LYS A 110 -0.76 -4.73 8.99
C LYS A 110 0.25 -4.73 10.15
N SER A 111 1.47 -4.28 9.89
CA SER A 111 2.56 -4.28 10.85
C SER A 111 2.67 -2.99 11.66
N THR A 112 3.48 -3.02 12.72
CA THR A 112 3.87 -1.86 13.53
C THR A 112 5.40 -1.83 13.72
N GLY A 113 5.93 -0.77 14.33
CA GLY A 113 7.33 -0.70 14.73
C GLY A 113 8.34 -0.94 13.59
N SER A 114 9.36 -1.76 13.84
CA SER A 114 10.45 -2.06 12.90
C SER A 114 9.97 -2.77 11.65
N GLU A 115 9.04 -3.72 11.76
CA GLU A 115 8.52 -4.47 10.62
C GLU A 115 7.79 -3.57 9.63
N ARG A 116 6.95 -2.64 10.12
CA ARG A 116 6.34 -1.59 9.28
C ARG A 116 7.42 -0.81 8.52
N LEU A 117 8.51 -0.44 9.18
CA LEU A 117 9.59 0.33 8.55
C LEU A 117 10.31 -0.46 7.45
N VAL A 118 10.46 -1.78 7.61
CA VAL A 118 11.02 -2.67 6.59
C VAL A 118 10.12 -2.66 5.36
N HIS A 119 8.81 -2.90 5.53
CA HIS A 119 7.86 -2.90 4.41
C HIS A 119 7.80 -1.55 3.68
N LEU A 120 7.80 -0.42 4.42
CA LEU A 120 7.86 0.91 3.80
C LEU A 120 9.16 1.14 3.04
N ARG A 121 10.29 0.60 3.51
CA ARG A 121 11.58 0.70 2.80
C ARG A 121 11.55 -0.15 1.52
N THR A 122 11.02 -1.36 1.58
CA THR A 122 10.90 -2.23 0.41
C THR A 122 10.00 -1.59 -0.65
N ALA A 123 8.85 -1.04 -0.27
CA ALA A 123 7.98 -0.31 -1.19
C ALA A 123 8.68 0.87 -1.88
N ILE A 124 9.53 1.62 -1.14
CA ILE A 124 10.35 2.69 -1.73
C ILE A 124 11.33 2.12 -2.75
N THR A 125 12.00 1.01 -2.44
CA THR A 125 12.94 0.35 -3.34
C THR A 125 12.25 -0.06 -4.64
N ASP A 126 11.11 -0.73 -4.55
CA ASP A 126 10.38 -1.21 -5.73
C ASP A 126 9.91 -0.04 -6.61
N LEU A 127 9.37 1.03 -6.02
CA LEU A 127 9.01 2.23 -6.78
C LEU A 127 10.23 2.92 -7.41
N THR A 128 11.39 2.90 -6.76
CA THR A 128 12.62 3.49 -7.31
C THR A 128 13.11 2.68 -8.52
N LEU A 129 12.95 1.35 -8.49
CA LEU A 129 13.25 0.48 -9.63
C LEU A 129 12.29 0.76 -10.79
N TRP A 130 10.99 0.85 -10.53
CA TRP A 130 10.00 1.26 -11.54
C TRP A 130 10.34 2.64 -12.12
N TRP A 131 10.66 3.62 -11.27
CA TRP A 131 11.02 4.96 -11.71
C TRP A 131 12.25 4.96 -12.64
N SER A 132 13.28 4.20 -12.28
CA SER A 132 14.50 4.06 -13.10
C SER A 132 14.24 3.39 -14.45
N ASP A 133 13.39 2.35 -14.46
CA ASP A 133 12.98 1.64 -15.68
C ASP A 133 12.19 2.57 -16.62
N THR A 134 11.25 3.34 -16.06
CA THR A 134 10.44 4.32 -16.80
C THR A 134 11.32 5.39 -17.47
N ILE A 135 12.30 5.93 -16.75
CA ILE A 135 13.25 6.91 -17.31
C ILE A 135 14.06 6.29 -18.46
N THR A 136 14.53 5.05 -18.27
CA THR A 136 15.35 4.36 -19.28
C THR A 136 14.55 4.13 -20.56
N GLN A 137 13.28 3.72 -20.43
CA GLN A 137 12.37 3.52 -21.56
C GLN A 137 12.08 4.83 -22.30
N GLN A 138 11.85 5.93 -21.58
CA GLN A 138 11.62 7.25 -22.19
C GLN A 138 12.85 7.77 -22.93
N ALA A 139 14.07 7.48 -22.46
CA ALA A 139 15.30 7.88 -23.14
C ALA A 139 15.59 7.07 -24.42
N ALA A 140 14.95 5.91 -24.58
CA ALA A 140 15.13 5.01 -25.72
C ALA A 140 14.04 5.17 -26.80
N ALA A 141 13.01 5.99 -26.55
CA ALA A 141 11.91 6.30 -27.45
C ALA A 141 12.16 7.59 -28.23
#